data_AF-A0A828ZWF6-F1
#
_entry.id   AF-A0A828ZWF6-F1
#
_cell.length_a   1.000
_cell.length_b   1.000
_cell.length_c   1.000
_cell.angle_alpha   90.00
_cell.angle_beta   90.00
_cell.angle_gamma   90.00
#
_symmetry.space_group_name_H-M   'P 1'
#
loop_
_entity.id
_entity.type
_entity.pdbx_description
1 polymer ?
#
loop_
_entity_poly.entity_id
_entity_poly.type
_entity_poly.pdbx_seq_one_letter_code
_entity_poly.pdbx_strand_id
1 'polypeptide(L)'
;MKKDYKKSMNQKARAKSRSKKILLAGTSIAAGVMLGIIPISMATPLFTIGSQQVHADVISGQLFNNLSTTNTSGTTAAAPFPLQGASRDVDFVISANSGLDVSVINGTRRAVLAIPEEMQGLVTPNGTGTFYTDILLPGNSLAPLLNIVDGAVTTLVGAVEGLINLNPLATVNLSEVYEQLALLNNLSTLTSAEVELQLQMQGDEYIYGELDGALETVIRENLSNILSGINNAVQAIEATSTGGLLGDAAAGTINTALAVTVKPAFNLTFNTALALVNVGSSFLGNLADASILGETTVTIPTTIQDPTYADLTNAGVDMTVPYEAGFIGTILKSDLYCFEY
;
A
#
# COMPACT_ATOMS: atom_id res chain seq x y z
N MET A 1 3.93 -44.40 -45.06
CA MET A 1 4.35 -44.11 -43.66
C MET A 1 3.18 -44.39 -42.72
N LYS A 2 3.26 -45.42 -41.87
CA LYS A 2 2.22 -45.72 -40.87
C LYS A 2 2.38 -44.72 -39.72
N LYS A 3 1.34 -43.92 -39.46
CA LYS A 3 1.27 -43.06 -38.25
C LYS A 3 1.35 -43.97 -37.02
N ASP A 4 2.32 -43.74 -36.15
CA ASP A 4 2.46 -44.47 -34.89
C ASP A 4 1.34 -44.08 -33.92
N TYR A 5 0.22 -44.78 -34.03
CA TYR A 5 -0.99 -44.61 -33.22
C TYR A 5 -0.71 -44.72 -31.70
N LYS A 6 0.35 -45.43 -31.29
CA LYS A 6 0.75 -45.53 -29.88
C LYS A 6 1.26 -44.19 -29.32
N LYS A 7 1.93 -43.34 -30.12
CA LYS A 7 2.44 -42.04 -29.66
C LYS A 7 1.31 -41.03 -29.43
N SER A 8 0.31 -40.97 -30.32
CA SER A 8 -0.81 -40.04 -30.17
C SER A 8 -1.77 -40.42 -29.04
N MET A 9 -1.94 -41.72 -28.77
CA MET A 9 -2.70 -42.22 -27.61
C MET A 9 -2.05 -41.84 -26.28
N ASN A 10 -0.71 -41.95 -26.17
CA ASN A 10 0.01 -41.55 -24.96
C ASN A 10 -0.03 -40.03 -24.73
N GLN A 11 -0.07 -39.23 -25.79
CA GLN A 11 -0.25 -37.78 -25.71
C GLN A 11 -1.67 -37.39 -25.26
N LYS A 12 -2.70 -38.05 -25.81
CA LYS A 12 -4.09 -37.85 -25.35
C LYS A 12 -4.32 -38.34 -23.92
N ALA A 13 -3.68 -39.43 -23.50
CA ALA A 13 -3.77 -39.91 -22.12
C ALA A 13 -3.09 -38.95 -21.12
N ARG A 14 -1.95 -38.35 -21.49
CA ARG A 14 -1.28 -37.30 -20.70
C ARG A 14 -2.10 -36.01 -20.63
N ALA A 15 -2.69 -35.57 -21.74
CA ALA A 15 -3.59 -34.40 -21.75
C ALA A 15 -4.86 -34.63 -20.91
N LYS A 16 -5.43 -35.84 -20.95
CA LYS A 16 -6.62 -36.20 -20.14
C LYS A 16 -6.30 -36.39 -18.66
N SER A 17 -5.07 -36.78 -18.32
CA SER A 17 -4.56 -36.83 -16.94
C SER A 17 -4.31 -35.42 -16.38
N ARG A 18 -3.74 -34.50 -17.18
CA ARG A 18 -3.61 -33.08 -16.81
C ARG A 18 -4.97 -32.40 -16.61
N SER A 19 -5.94 -32.68 -17.46
CA SER A 19 -7.31 -32.13 -17.34
C SER A 19 -8.12 -32.69 -16.15
N LYS A 20 -7.85 -33.91 -15.69
CA LYS A 20 -8.53 -34.49 -14.50
C LYS A 20 -7.91 -34.10 -13.15
N LYS A 21 -6.69 -33.58 -13.11
CA LYS A 21 -6.11 -33.02 -11.87
C LYS A 21 -6.64 -31.62 -11.53
N ILE A 22 -7.41 -30.99 -12.42
CA ILE A 22 -7.84 -29.58 -12.32
C ILE A 22 -9.31 -29.43 -11.89
N LEU A 23 -10.05 -30.52 -11.70
CA LEU A 23 -11.48 -30.48 -11.36
C LEU A 23 -11.73 -31.24 -10.05
N LEU A 24 -11.82 -30.53 -8.91
CA LEU A 24 -12.77 -30.75 -7.79
C LEU A 24 -12.29 -30.16 -6.44
N ALA A 25 -12.95 -29.07 -6.01
CA ALA A 25 -13.28 -28.60 -4.65
C ALA A 25 -13.46 -27.06 -4.73
N GLY A 26 -14.55 -26.37 -4.40
CA GLY A 26 -15.91 -26.66 -3.91
C GLY A 26 -16.82 -25.47 -4.27
N THR A 27 -18.12 -25.72 -4.40
CA THR A 27 -19.17 -24.95 -5.11
C THR A 27 -19.74 -23.73 -4.36
N SER A 28 -20.18 -22.65 -5.02
CA SER A 28 -21.59 -22.33 -5.43
C SER A 28 -21.65 -20.83 -5.80
N ILE A 29 -22.41 -20.29 -6.77
CA ILE A 29 -23.87 -20.10 -6.84
C ILE A 29 -24.29 -19.89 -8.31
N ALA A 30 -25.53 -20.31 -8.62
CA ALA A 30 -26.17 -20.36 -9.93
C ALA A 30 -26.89 -19.07 -10.37
N ALA A 31 -27.36 -19.12 -11.64
CA ALA A 31 -28.26 -18.24 -12.40
C ALA A 31 -27.53 -17.17 -13.26
N GLY A 32 -27.68 -17.05 -14.58
CA GLY A 32 -28.56 -17.69 -15.55
C GLY A 32 -29.29 -16.64 -16.38
N VAL A 33 -28.70 -16.11 -17.46
CA VAL A 33 -29.42 -15.45 -18.58
C VAL A 33 -28.55 -15.54 -19.85
N MET A 34 -29.14 -15.97 -20.97
CA MET A 34 -28.53 -15.97 -22.31
C MET A 34 -29.21 -14.90 -23.19
N LEU A 35 -28.47 -14.38 -24.18
CA LEU A 35 -28.86 -13.53 -25.34
C LEU A 35 -28.90 -12.00 -25.07
N GLY A 36 -28.27 -11.10 -25.85
CA GLY A 36 -27.41 -11.23 -27.03
C GLY A 36 -26.88 -9.86 -27.53
N ILE A 37 -25.94 -9.94 -28.48
CA ILE A 37 -25.52 -8.96 -29.51
C ILE A 37 -25.20 -7.49 -29.15
N ILE A 38 -23.91 -7.18 -28.95
CA ILE A 38 -23.05 -6.24 -29.74
C ILE A 38 -21.58 -6.35 -29.23
N PRO A 39 -20.54 -6.36 -30.09
CA PRO A 39 -19.16 -6.46 -29.63
C PRO A 39 -18.68 -5.08 -29.16
N ILE A 40 -18.87 -4.82 -27.86
CA ILE A 40 -18.05 -3.84 -27.16
C ILE A 40 -16.96 -4.68 -26.48
N SER A 41 -15.73 -4.58 -26.94
CA SER A 41 -14.59 -5.30 -26.37
C SER A 41 -14.22 -4.67 -25.02
N MET A 42 -15.07 -4.91 -24.02
CA MET A 42 -14.75 -4.73 -22.61
C MET A 42 -14.43 -6.12 -22.06
N ALA A 43 -13.13 -6.46 -22.04
CA ALA A 43 -12.66 -7.64 -21.33
C ALA A 43 -12.83 -7.38 -19.82
N THR A 44 -14.00 -7.78 -19.32
CA THR A 44 -14.23 -8.00 -17.89
C THR A 44 -13.32 -9.16 -17.45
N PRO A 45 -12.51 -9.03 -16.39
CA PRO A 45 -11.80 -10.18 -15.86
C PRO A 45 -12.83 -11.09 -15.17
N LEU A 46 -13.08 -12.24 -15.78
CA LEU A 46 -13.86 -13.32 -15.22
C LEU A 46 -13.05 -13.95 -14.08
N PHE A 47 -13.41 -13.69 -12.84
CA PHE A 47 -12.83 -14.30 -11.65
C PHE A 47 -12.85 -15.83 -11.77
N THR A 48 -11.68 -16.46 -11.75
CA THR A 48 -11.52 -17.89 -11.46
C THR A 48 -10.79 -18.00 -10.13
N ILE A 49 -11.56 -18.04 -9.04
CA ILE A 49 -11.07 -18.40 -7.71
C ILE A 49 -11.00 -19.93 -7.68
N GLY A 50 -9.79 -20.49 -7.68
CA GLY A 50 -9.53 -21.92 -7.54
C GLY A 50 -8.86 -22.22 -6.20
N SER A 51 -9.58 -22.86 -5.29
CA SER A 51 -9.08 -23.28 -3.96
C SER A 51 -8.23 -24.56 -4.03
N GLN A 52 -7.07 -24.56 -3.38
CA GLN A 52 -6.25 -25.75 -3.08
C GLN A 52 -6.25 -26.02 -1.56
N GLN A 53 -6.16 -27.30 -1.15
CA GLN A 53 -5.98 -27.77 0.24
C GLN A 53 -4.93 -28.89 0.24
N VAL A 54 -4.03 -29.10 1.20
CA VAL A 54 -3.33 -28.28 2.22
C VAL A 54 -2.05 -29.10 2.50
N HIS A 55 -0.89 -28.47 2.41
CA HIS A 55 0.23 -28.74 3.32
C HIS A 55 0.57 -27.36 3.91
N ALA A 56 0.62 -27.27 5.25
CA ALA A 56 0.65 -26.01 5.97
C ALA A 56 1.87 -25.17 5.58
N ASP A 57 1.66 -24.04 4.90
CA ASP A 57 1.93 -22.68 5.40
C ASP A 57 1.52 -21.67 4.31
N VAL A 58 1.15 -20.44 4.67
CA VAL A 58 0.74 -19.34 3.76
C VAL A 58 -0.70 -19.41 3.21
N ILE A 59 -1.64 -18.82 3.96
CA ILE A 59 -2.89 -18.30 3.38
C ILE A 59 -2.52 -17.02 2.62
N SER A 60 -2.42 -17.06 1.30
CA SER A 60 -2.30 -15.85 0.49
C SER A 60 -3.67 -15.22 0.28
N GLY A 61 -3.88 -14.02 0.82
CA GLY A 61 -5.09 -13.24 0.62
C GLY A 61 -4.96 -12.30 -0.56
N GLN A 62 -5.85 -12.39 -1.55
CA GLN A 62 -6.01 -11.32 -2.53
C GLN A 62 -6.52 -10.06 -1.80
N LEU A 63 -5.85 -8.93 -2.00
CA LEU A 63 -6.12 -7.70 -1.25
C LEU A 63 -7.21 -6.83 -1.87
N PHE A 64 -7.60 -7.06 -3.11
CA PHE A 64 -8.50 -6.18 -3.85
C PHE A 64 -9.54 -6.98 -4.64
N ASN A 65 -10.75 -6.45 -4.71
CA ASN A 65 -11.79 -7.01 -5.56
C ASN A 65 -11.55 -6.69 -7.04
N ASN A 66 -10.97 -5.54 -7.36
CA ASN A 66 -10.64 -5.16 -8.73
C ASN A 66 -9.15 -4.85 -8.85
N LEU A 67 -8.50 -5.52 -9.79
CA LEU A 67 -7.09 -5.33 -10.08
C LEU A 67 -6.86 -5.40 -11.59
N SER A 68 -6.00 -4.53 -12.09
CA SER A 68 -5.58 -4.49 -13.49
C SER A 68 -4.09 -4.22 -13.57
N THR A 69 -3.45 -4.74 -14.61
CA THR A 69 -2.04 -4.48 -14.93
C THR A 69 -1.95 -3.94 -16.34
N THR A 70 -1.25 -2.82 -16.49
CA THR A 70 -0.95 -2.20 -17.78
C THR A 70 0.56 -2.04 -17.93
N ASN A 71 1.04 -1.86 -19.15
CA ASN A 71 2.46 -1.65 -19.39
C ASN A 71 2.74 -0.69 -20.55
N THR A 72 3.94 -0.12 -20.56
CA THR A 72 4.37 0.86 -21.58
C THR A 72 5.14 0.26 -22.75
N SER A 73 5.18 -1.07 -22.91
CA SER A 73 5.97 -1.73 -23.97
C SER A 73 5.55 -1.37 -25.40
N GLY A 74 4.33 -0.83 -25.56
CA GLY A 74 3.72 -0.54 -26.85
C GLY A 74 3.34 -1.79 -27.65
N THR A 75 3.49 -2.98 -27.06
CA THR A 75 3.15 -4.25 -27.72
C THR A 75 1.67 -4.55 -27.60
N THR A 76 1.09 -5.06 -28.68
CA THR A 76 -0.33 -5.47 -28.75
C THR A 76 -0.47 -6.66 -29.70
N ALA A 77 -1.63 -7.29 -29.76
CA ALA A 77 -1.93 -8.30 -30.77
C ALA A 77 -1.73 -7.81 -32.22
N ALA A 78 -1.85 -6.51 -32.47
CA ALA A 78 -1.59 -5.90 -33.77
C ALA A 78 -0.11 -5.50 -33.98
N ALA A 79 0.68 -5.40 -32.90
CA ALA A 79 2.08 -5.02 -32.88
C ALA A 79 2.86 -5.88 -31.84
N PRO A 80 3.12 -7.15 -32.15
CA PRO A 80 3.70 -8.13 -31.22
C PRO A 80 5.18 -7.84 -30.93
N PHE A 81 5.75 -8.55 -29.95
CA PHE A 81 7.16 -8.37 -29.57
C PHE A 81 8.10 -8.61 -30.76
N PRO A 82 9.02 -7.68 -31.06
CA PRO A 82 9.99 -7.90 -32.13
C PRO A 82 11.08 -8.87 -31.66
N LEU A 83 11.32 -9.95 -32.40
CA LEU A 83 12.27 -11.00 -32.01
C LEU A 83 13.73 -10.64 -32.33
N GLN A 84 14.21 -9.53 -31.78
CA GLN A 84 15.47 -8.89 -32.18
C GLN A 84 16.52 -8.77 -31.08
N GLY A 85 16.24 -9.22 -29.84
CA GLY A 85 17.23 -9.17 -28.76
C GLY A 85 17.53 -7.77 -28.22
N ALA A 86 16.76 -6.75 -28.62
CA ALA A 86 16.96 -5.38 -28.18
C ALA A 86 16.41 -5.16 -26.77
N SER A 87 17.08 -4.34 -25.97
CA SER A 87 16.56 -3.91 -24.66
C SER A 87 15.68 -2.68 -24.79
N ARG A 88 14.63 -2.63 -23.98
CA ARG A 88 13.73 -1.50 -23.81
C ARG A 88 13.30 -1.38 -22.36
N ASP A 89 13.04 -0.16 -21.92
CA ASP A 89 12.46 0.09 -20.61
C ASP A 89 10.94 0.03 -20.71
N VAL A 90 10.34 -0.70 -19.77
CA VAL A 90 8.90 -0.95 -19.67
C VAL A 90 8.47 -0.78 -18.24
N ASP A 91 7.50 0.09 -18.03
CA ASP A 91 6.87 0.30 -16.74
C ASP A 91 5.62 -0.56 -16.67
N PHE A 92 5.53 -1.39 -15.64
CA PHE A 92 4.31 -2.13 -15.31
C PHE A 92 3.54 -1.37 -14.23
N VAL A 93 2.31 -0.98 -14.54
CA VAL A 93 1.43 -0.28 -13.61
C VAL A 93 0.33 -1.23 -13.16
N ILE A 94 0.35 -1.56 -11.87
CA ILE A 94 -0.69 -2.35 -11.19
C ILE A 94 -1.65 -1.36 -10.53
N SER A 95 -2.87 -1.28 -11.04
CA SER A 95 -3.93 -0.46 -10.47
C SER A 95 -4.98 -1.33 -9.83
N ALA A 96 -5.31 -1.04 -8.59
CA ALA A 96 -6.29 -1.76 -7.81
C ALA A 96 -7.24 -0.79 -7.09
N ASN A 97 -8.48 -1.23 -6.87
CA ASN A 97 -9.44 -0.48 -6.07
C ASN A 97 -10.26 -1.44 -5.21
N SER A 98 -10.93 -0.87 -4.21
CA SER A 98 -11.77 -1.62 -3.26
C SER A 98 -10.94 -2.66 -2.50
N GLY A 99 -9.98 -2.20 -1.69
CA GLY A 99 -9.20 -3.11 -0.86
C GLY A 99 -10.05 -3.79 0.21
N LEU A 100 -9.65 -5.01 0.51
CA LEU A 100 -10.29 -5.90 1.47
C LEU A 100 -9.55 -5.81 2.80
N ASP A 101 -10.31 -5.94 3.89
CA ASP A 101 -9.72 -6.16 5.21
C ASP A 101 -9.12 -7.58 5.26
N VAL A 102 -7.79 -7.64 5.33
CA VAL A 102 -7.02 -8.87 5.42
C VAL A 102 -6.23 -8.94 6.73
N SER A 103 -6.65 -8.20 7.76
CA SER A 103 -6.01 -8.18 9.08
C SER A 103 -5.89 -9.58 9.71
N VAL A 104 -6.75 -10.52 9.32
CA VAL A 104 -6.73 -11.93 9.77
C VAL A 104 -5.73 -12.82 9.02
N ILE A 105 -5.07 -12.29 7.99
CA ILE A 105 -4.11 -13.01 7.15
C ILE A 105 -2.70 -12.58 7.57
N ASN A 106 -1.90 -13.55 7.99
CA ASN A 106 -0.50 -13.31 8.36
C ASN A 106 0.36 -13.05 7.12
N GLY A 107 1.41 -12.25 7.31
CA GLY A 107 2.44 -11.99 6.30
C GLY A 107 2.52 -10.54 5.86
N THR A 108 3.42 -10.27 4.92
CA THR A 108 3.71 -8.94 4.41
C THR A 108 2.88 -8.65 3.17
N ARG A 109 2.34 -7.44 3.04
CA ARG A 109 1.70 -7.02 1.78
C ARG A 109 2.75 -6.75 0.72
N ARG A 110 2.57 -7.31 -0.47
CA ARG A 110 3.51 -7.24 -1.58
C ARG A 110 2.78 -6.97 -2.88
N ALA A 111 3.33 -6.07 -3.67
CA ALA A 111 3.03 -5.99 -5.09
C ALA A 111 3.97 -6.94 -5.83
N VAL A 112 3.44 -7.81 -6.68
CA VAL A 112 4.19 -8.86 -7.38
C VAL A 112 3.89 -8.76 -8.87
N LEU A 113 4.95 -8.78 -9.68
CA LEU A 113 4.93 -8.94 -11.11
C LEU A 113 5.50 -10.32 -11.46
N ALA A 114 4.66 -11.20 -11.99
CA ALA A 114 5.07 -12.50 -12.48
C ALA A 114 5.62 -12.38 -13.91
N ILE A 115 6.80 -12.96 -14.12
CA ILE A 115 7.51 -13.02 -15.39
C ILE A 115 7.14 -14.33 -16.09
N PRO A 116 6.61 -14.27 -17.33
CA PRO A 116 6.32 -15.48 -18.12
C PRO A 116 7.58 -16.34 -18.32
N GLU A 117 7.42 -17.67 -18.37
CA GLU A 117 8.54 -18.64 -18.49
C GLU A 117 9.49 -18.30 -19.64
N GLU A 118 8.93 -17.85 -20.75
CA GLU A 118 9.64 -17.50 -21.97
C GLU A 118 10.39 -16.14 -21.92
N MET A 119 10.16 -15.33 -20.88
CA MET A 119 10.84 -14.06 -20.61
C MET A 119 11.78 -14.14 -19.41
N GLN A 120 11.88 -15.30 -18.75
CA GLN A 120 12.77 -15.49 -17.60
C GLN A 120 14.23 -15.30 -18.02
N GLY A 121 14.98 -14.54 -17.23
CA GLY A 121 16.36 -14.14 -17.54
C GLY A 121 16.49 -12.98 -18.54
N LEU A 122 15.37 -12.49 -19.10
CA LEU A 122 15.32 -11.35 -20.03
C LEU A 122 14.69 -10.10 -19.40
N VAL A 123 14.28 -10.16 -18.13
CA VAL A 123 13.59 -9.07 -17.44
C VAL A 123 14.32 -8.76 -16.14
N THR A 124 14.65 -7.49 -15.93
CA THR A 124 15.26 -7.02 -14.68
C THR A 124 14.61 -5.72 -14.20
N PRO A 125 14.51 -5.46 -12.88
CA PRO A 125 14.10 -4.17 -12.35
C PRO A 125 14.98 -3.03 -12.88
N ASN A 126 14.37 -1.89 -13.20
CA ASN A 126 15.05 -0.69 -13.67
C ASN A 126 14.90 0.44 -12.64
N GLY A 127 15.61 0.29 -11.52
CA GLY A 127 15.56 1.25 -10.41
C GLY A 127 14.50 0.92 -9.37
N THR A 128 14.00 1.97 -8.69
CA THR A 128 12.98 1.86 -7.64
C THR A 128 11.58 1.95 -8.25
N GLY A 129 10.65 1.15 -7.70
CA GLY A 129 9.24 1.29 -8.02
C GLY A 129 8.62 2.46 -7.31
N THR A 130 7.36 2.72 -7.63
CA THR A 130 6.57 3.73 -6.93
C THR A 130 5.25 3.15 -6.44
N PHE A 131 4.81 3.65 -5.29
CA PHE A 131 3.61 3.21 -4.60
C PHE A 131 2.75 4.40 -4.24
N TYR A 132 1.47 4.31 -4.58
CA TYR A 132 0.45 5.27 -4.22
C TYR A 132 -0.76 4.50 -3.69
N THR A 133 -1.32 4.94 -2.57
CA THR A 133 -2.57 4.41 -2.05
C THR A 133 -3.34 5.44 -1.21
N ASP A 134 -4.65 5.32 -1.23
CA ASP A 134 -5.47 5.77 -0.11
C ASP A 134 -5.47 4.71 1.00
N ILE A 135 -5.49 5.13 2.25
CA ILE A 135 -5.45 4.28 3.44
C ILE A 135 -6.64 4.65 4.31
N LEU A 136 -7.50 3.67 4.59
CA LEU A 136 -8.55 3.81 5.60
C LEU A 136 -8.01 3.28 6.94
N LEU A 137 -8.01 4.15 7.94
CA LEU A 137 -7.61 3.81 9.30
C LEU A 137 -8.83 3.29 10.08
N PRO A 138 -8.72 2.17 10.81
CA PRO A 138 -9.81 1.70 11.65
C PRO A 138 -10.08 2.69 12.79
N GLY A 139 -11.36 2.92 13.11
CA GLY A 139 -11.81 4.01 13.99
C GLY A 139 -11.29 4.01 15.44
N ASN A 140 -10.56 2.98 15.87
CA ASN A 140 -9.94 2.90 17.21
C ASN A 140 -8.42 2.74 17.18
N SER A 141 -7.81 2.59 16.00
CA SER A 141 -6.38 2.28 15.91
C SER A 141 -5.50 3.47 16.33
N LEU A 142 -6.03 4.70 16.30
CA LEU A 142 -5.35 5.91 16.77
C LEU A 142 -5.51 6.18 18.27
N ALA A 143 -6.31 5.40 19.00
CA ALA A 143 -6.61 5.67 20.41
C ALA A 143 -5.36 5.80 21.31
N PRO A 144 -4.30 4.98 21.18
CA PRO A 144 -3.07 5.16 21.95
C PRO A 144 -2.41 6.53 21.74
N LEU A 145 -2.43 7.04 20.50
CA LEU A 145 -1.88 8.35 20.16
C LEU A 145 -2.79 9.47 20.69
N LEU A 146 -4.10 9.38 20.42
CA LEU A 146 -5.09 10.36 20.85
C LEU A 146 -5.10 10.55 22.37
N ASN A 147 -5.06 9.48 23.15
CA ASN A 147 -5.04 9.56 24.61
C ASN A 147 -3.85 10.38 25.15
N ILE A 148 -2.68 10.26 24.53
CA ILE A 148 -1.49 11.02 24.95
C ILE A 148 -1.63 12.48 24.54
N VAL A 149 -2.04 12.73 23.29
CA VAL A 149 -2.18 14.09 22.77
C VAL A 149 -3.28 14.86 23.50
N ASP A 150 -4.46 14.26 23.69
CA ASP A 150 -5.57 14.85 24.45
C ASP A 150 -5.18 15.12 25.91
N GLY A 151 -4.43 14.20 26.54
CA GLY A 151 -3.90 14.40 27.88
C GLY A 151 -2.93 15.58 27.98
N ALA A 152 -2.03 15.72 26.99
CA ALA A 152 -1.09 16.84 26.91
C ALA A 152 -1.82 18.18 26.69
N VAL A 153 -2.79 18.22 25.78
CA VAL A 153 -3.60 19.42 25.50
C VAL A 153 -4.47 19.78 26.71
N THR A 154 -5.10 18.81 27.37
CA THR A 154 -5.91 19.07 28.58
C THR A 154 -5.06 19.68 29.70
N THR A 155 -3.85 19.16 29.89
CA THR A 155 -2.90 19.70 30.90
C THR A 155 -2.46 21.12 30.54
N LEU A 156 -2.17 21.38 29.26
CA LEU A 156 -1.85 22.70 28.74
C LEU A 156 -3.00 23.70 29.00
N VAL A 157 -4.23 23.33 28.64
CA VAL A 157 -5.42 24.17 28.82
C VAL A 157 -5.62 24.49 30.30
N GLY A 158 -5.57 23.50 31.19
CA GLY A 158 -5.70 23.74 32.63
C GLY A 158 -4.61 24.65 33.20
N ALA A 159 -3.37 24.52 32.71
CA ALA A 159 -2.28 25.41 33.11
C ALA A 159 -2.51 26.85 32.61
N VAL A 160 -2.95 27.02 31.36
CA VAL A 160 -3.28 28.34 30.77
C VAL A 160 -4.43 28.99 31.54
N GLU A 161 -5.50 28.27 31.82
CA GLU A 161 -6.64 28.75 32.60
C GLU A 161 -6.22 29.19 34.01
N GLY A 162 -5.36 28.42 34.67
CA GLY A 162 -4.78 28.79 35.96
C GLY A 162 -4.01 30.12 35.90
N LEU A 163 -3.21 30.32 34.84
CA LEU A 163 -2.45 31.56 34.63
C LEU A 163 -3.36 32.77 34.35
N ILE A 164 -4.41 32.60 33.54
CA ILE A 164 -5.40 33.64 33.24
C ILE A 164 -6.19 34.02 34.50
N ASN A 165 -6.60 33.04 35.31
CA ASN A 165 -7.32 33.32 36.56
C ASN A 165 -6.49 34.14 37.56
N LEU A 166 -5.17 33.96 37.56
CA LEU A 166 -4.25 34.78 38.36
C LEU A 166 -3.96 36.15 37.74
N ASN A 167 -4.22 36.32 36.44
CA ASN A 167 -3.90 37.51 35.66
C ASN A 167 -5.06 37.88 34.70
N PRO A 168 -6.22 38.30 35.23
CA PRO A 168 -7.46 38.45 34.44
C PRO A 168 -7.44 39.59 33.42
N LEU A 169 -6.38 40.41 33.41
CA LEU A 169 -6.16 41.49 32.43
C LEU A 169 -5.40 41.03 31.18
N ALA A 170 -5.27 39.72 30.99
CA ALA A 170 -4.65 39.10 29.83
C ALA A 170 -5.50 37.93 29.32
N THR A 171 -5.39 37.65 28.03
CA THR A 171 -6.09 36.56 27.35
C THR A 171 -5.12 35.73 26.51
N VAL A 172 -5.45 34.46 26.31
CA VAL A 172 -4.63 33.51 25.54
C VAL A 172 -5.53 32.84 24.51
N ASN A 173 -5.08 32.81 23.25
CA ASN A 173 -5.81 32.14 22.18
C ASN A 173 -5.30 30.70 21.99
N LEU A 174 -6.19 29.72 22.11
CA LEU A 174 -5.91 28.29 21.91
C LEU A 174 -6.63 27.70 20.69
N SER A 175 -7.29 28.53 19.86
CA SER A 175 -8.06 28.09 18.69
C SER A 175 -7.25 27.19 17.75
N GLU A 176 -6.05 27.63 17.35
CA GLU A 176 -5.16 26.85 16.49
C GLU A 176 -4.83 25.47 17.08
N VAL A 177 -4.61 25.38 18.40
CA VAL A 177 -4.35 24.07 19.06
C VAL A 177 -5.54 23.13 18.92
N TYR A 178 -6.76 23.65 19.10
CA TYR A 178 -7.98 22.87 18.93
C TYR A 178 -8.25 22.50 17.47
N GLU A 179 -7.93 23.38 16.53
CA GLU A 179 -8.04 23.10 15.10
C GLU A 179 -7.11 21.96 14.69
N GLN A 180 -5.83 22.02 15.09
CA GLN A 180 -4.86 20.95 14.81
C GLN A 180 -5.24 19.63 15.51
N LEU A 181 -5.77 19.70 16.74
CA LEU A 181 -6.28 18.52 17.44
C LEU A 181 -7.49 17.91 16.73
N ALA A 182 -8.38 18.73 16.18
CA ALA A 182 -9.53 18.26 15.41
C ALA A 182 -9.10 17.53 14.13
N LEU A 183 -8.00 17.94 13.48
CA LEU A 183 -7.45 17.19 12.34
C LEU A 183 -7.05 15.77 12.74
N LEU A 184 -6.40 15.61 13.89
CA LEU A 184 -6.00 14.30 14.41
C LEU A 184 -7.21 13.45 14.81
N ASN A 185 -8.20 14.04 15.49
CA ASN A 185 -9.40 13.35 15.97
C ASN A 185 -10.32 12.88 14.85
N ASN A 186 -10.38 13.61 13.73
CA ASN A 186 -11.21 13.25 12.58
C ASN A 186 -10.43 12.47 11.51
N LEU A 187 -9.19 12.08 11.80
CA LEU A 187 -8.35 11.36 10.88
C LEU A 187 -8.87 9.93 10.68
N SER A 188 -9.56 9.73 9.56
CA SER A 188 -10.12 8.44 9.17
C SER A 188 -9.46 7.90 7.90
N THR A 189 -9.01 8.80 7.02
CA THR A 189 -8.37 8.46 5.75
C THR A 189 -7.04 9.19 5.62
N LEU A 190 -6.05 8.50 5.07
CA LEU A 190 -4.76 9.07 4.67
C LEU A 190 -4.57 8.83 3.19
N THR A 191 -4.17 9.87 2.46
CA THR A 191 -3.74 9.73 1.07
C THR A 191 -2.23 9.82 1.03
N SER A 192 -1.58 8.87 0.37
CA SER A 192 -0.14 8.92 0.17
C SER A 192 0.23 9.91 -0.94
N ALA A 193 1.37 10.58 -0.81
CA ALA A 193 2.12 10.97 -1.99
C ALA A 193 2.77 9.73 -2.63
N GLU A 194 3.29 9.85 -3.84
CA GLU A 194 4.05 8.76 -4.47
C GLU A 194 5.28 8.41 -3.62
N VAL A 195 5.31 7.19 -3.09
CA VAL A 195 6.38 6.68 -2.21
C VAL A 195 7.27 5.71 -2.96
N GLU A 196 8.57 5.79 -2.73
CA GLU A 196 9.53 4.85 -3.30
C GLU A 196 9.29 3.42 -2.77
N LEU A 197 9.25 2.47 -3.69
CA LEU A 197 9.11 1.05 -3.43
C LEU A 197 10.40 0.33 -3.81
N GLN A 198 11.05 -0.29 -2.83
CA GLN A 198 12.25 -1.09 -3.08
C GLN A 198 11.84 -2.40 -3.79
N LEU A 199 12.35 -2.59 -5.00
CA LEU A 199 12.06 -3.75 -5.82
C LEU A 199 13.11 -4.84 -5.62
N GLN A 200 12.65 -6.08 -5.55
CA GLN A 200 13.47 -7.27 -5.37
C GLN A 200 13.07 -8.30 -6.42
N MET A 201 14.05 -9.03 -6.93
CA MET A 201 13.82 -10.21 -7.76
C MET A 201 13.85 -11.46 -6.91
N GLN A 202 12.90 -12.36 -7.12
CA GLN A 202 12.95 -13.74 -6.63
C GLN A 202 13.23 -14.67 -7.81
N GLY A 203 14.49 -15.06 -7.96
CA GLY A 203 14.95 -15.79 -9.15
C GLY A 203 14.68 -14.98 -10.42
N ASP A 204 14.29 -15.67 -11.49
CA ASP A 204 13.88 -15.06 -12.76
C ASP A 204 12.36 -15.00 -12.93
N GLU A 205 11.60 -15.40 -11.91
CA GLU A 205 10.16 -15.65 -12.00
C GLU A 205 9.30 -14.46 -11.52
N TYR A 206 9.78 -13.73 -10.51
CA TYR A 206 8.99 -12.65 -9.90
C TYR A 206 9.83 -11.42 -9.58
N ILE A 207 9.26 -10.25 -9.84
CA ILE A 207 9.69 -8.97 -9.26
C ILE A 207 8.66 -8.57 -8.22
N TYR A 208 9.08 -8.22 -7.02
CA TYR A 208 8.16 -7.78 -5.97
C TYR A 208 8.68 -6.58 -5.20
N GLY A 209 7.76 -5.83 -4.60
CA GLY A 209 8.05 -4.79 -3.63
C GLY A 209 7.16 -4.95 -2.40
N GLU A 210 7.76 -4.82 -1.22
CA GLU A 210 7.05 -4.86 0.05
C GLU A 210 6.35 -3.53 0.32
N LEU A 211 5.03 -3.57 0.48
CA LEU A 211 4.21 -2.37 0.65
C LEU A 211 4.16 -1.89 2.10
N ASP A 212 4.38 -2.77 3.08
CA ASP A 212 4.22 -2.42 4.50
C ASP A 212 5.19 -1.32 4.95
N GLY A 213 6.45 -1.36 4.52
CA GLY A 213 7.41 -0.29 4.81
C GLY A 213 7.03 1.06 4.16
N ALA A 214 6.45 1.02 2.96
CA ALA A 214 5.94 2.22 2.29
C ALA A 214 4.70 2.76 3.02
N LEU A 215 3.78 1.88 3.45
CA LEU A 215 2.58 2.22 4.22
C LEU A 215 2.92 2.82 5.58
N GLU A 216 3.84 2.23 6.32
CA GLU A 216 4.34 2.78 7.58
C GLU A 216 4.94 4.18 7.37
N THR A 217 5.62 4.41 6.25
CA THR A 217 6.16 5.72 5.89
C THR A 217 5.05 6.74 5.63
N VAL A 218 4.04 6.39 4.83
CA VAL A 218 2.87 7.26 4.58
C VAL A 218 2.16 7.64 5.88
N ILE A 219 1.89 6.63 6.72
CA ILE A 219 1.19 6.83 8.00
C ILE A 219 2.02 7.72 8.92
N ARG A 220 3.32 7.44 9.05
CA ARG A 220 4.26 8.22 9.85
C ARG A 220 4.30 9.68 9.43
N GLU A 221 4.48 9.95 8.13
CA GLU A 221 4.63 11.32 7.64
C GLU A 221 3.36 12.14 7.87
N ASN A 222 2.20 11.56 7.56
CA ASN A 222 0.92 12.22 7.81
C ASN A 222 0.69 12.51 9.30
N LEU A 223 0.88 11.52 10.17
CA LEU A 223 0.72 11.71 11.61
C LEU A 223 1.75 12.69 12.18
N SER A 224 3.02 12.59 11.78
CA SER A 224 4.08 13.49 12.21
C SER A 224 3.81 14.93 11.78
N ASN A 225 3.24 15.15 10.59
CA ASN A 225 2.85 16.49 10.14
C ASN A 225 1.75 17.08 11.02
N ILE A 226 0.71 16.30 11.34
CA ILE A 226 -0.37 16.75 12.25
C ILE A 226 0.19 17.03 13.64
N LEU A 227 1.00 16.13 14.21
CA LEU A 227 1.61 16.33 15.52
C LEU A 227 2.56 17.54 15.56
N SER A 228 3.34 17.74 14.51
CA SER A 228 4.17 18.95 14.35
C SER A 228 3.30 20.21 14.31
N GLY A 229 2.17 20.18 13.60
CA GLY A 229 1.17 21.24 13.60
C GLY A 229 0.68 21.60 15.00
N ILE A 230 0.27 20.60 15.79
CA ILE A 230 -0.14 20.79 17.20
C ILE A 230 1.01 21.41 18.02
N ASN A 231 2.22 20.86 17.94
CA ASN A 231 3.34 21.39 18.69
C ASN A 231 3.67 22.84 18.31
N ASN A 232 3.67 23.16 17.01
CA ASN A 232 3.90 24.52 16.53
C ASN A 232 2.82 25.49 17.01
N ALA A 233 1.55 25.07 16.98
CA ALA A 233 0.44 25.83 17.55
C ALA A 233 0.68 26.14 19.03
N VAL A 234 1.12 25.15 19.81
CA VAL A 234 1.44 25.33 21.24
C VAL A 234 2.64 26.26 21.44
N GLN A 235 3.69 26.13 20.63
CA GLN A 235 4.85 27.03 20.71
C GLN A 235 4.50 28.46 20.32
N ALA A 236 3.50 28.67 19.45
CA ALA A 236 3.00 29.97 19.04
C ALA A 236 2.02 30.61 20.05
N ILE A 237 1.59 29.89 21.10
CA ILE A 237 0.71 30.45 22.12
C ILE A 237 1.41 31.63 22.81
N GLU A 238 0.73 32.77 22.79
CA GLU A 238 1.10 33.96 23.53
C GLU A 238 -0.11 34.56 24.21
N ALA A 239 0.12 35.15 25.38
CA ALA A 239 -0.83 35.98 26.07
C ALA A 239 -0.81 37.39 25.48
N THR A 240 -2.01 37.95 25.33
CA THR A 240 -2.25 39.31 24.87
C THR A 240 -2.93 40.12 25.97
N SER A 241 -2.61 41.42 26.01
CA SER A 241 -3.14 42.37 26.99
C SER A 241 -4.59 42.75 26.67
N THR A 242 -5.45 42.85 27.69
CA THR A 242 -6.80 43.41 27.53
C THR A 242 -6.81 44.94 27.60
N GLY A 243 -5.64 45.58 27.74
CA GLY A 243 -5.45 47.03 27.68
C GLY A 243 -4.82 47.65 28.92
N GLY A 244 -3.99 48.67 28.70
CA GLY A 244 -3.31 49.44 29.74
C GLY A 244 -2.05 48.77 30.30
N LEU A 245 -1.25 49.55 31.03
CA LEU A 245 0.05 49.12 31.57
C LEU A 245 -0.04 47.86 32.46
N LEU A 246 -1.14 47.70 33.19
CA LEU A 246 -1.38 46.52 34.04
C LEU A 246 -1.72 45.26 33.21
N GLY A 247 -2.38 45.41 32.06
CA GLY A 247 -2.64 44.32 31.12
C GLY A 247 -1.36 43.83 30.44
N ASP A 248 -0.45 44.75 30.11
CA ASP A 248 0.84 44.40 29.50
C ASP A 248 1.73 43.64 30.49
N ALA A 249 1.73 44.06 31.77
CA ALA A 249 2.42 43.34 32.84
C ALA A 249 1.83 41.95 33.09
N ALA A 250 0.49 41.82 33.05
CA ALA A 250 -0.21 40.55 33.16
C ALA A 250 0.16 39.61 32.00
N ALA A 251 0.09 40.09 30.75
CA ALA A 251 0.47 39.32 29.57
C ALA A 251 1.94 38.90 29.60
N GLY A 252 2.86 39.79 30.00
CA GLY A 252 4.27 39.46 30.18
C GLY A 252 4.52 38.38 31.24
N THR A 253 3.77 38.40 32.34
CA THR A 253 3.82 37.38 33.40
C THR A 253 3.37 36.02 32.87
N ILE A 254 2.23 35.98 32.15
CA ILE A 254 1.73 34.74 31.54
C ILE A 254 2.72 34.23 30.48
N ASN A 255 3.23 35.08 29.59
CA ASN A 255 4.20 34.69 28.56
C ASN A 255 5.48 34.09 29.16
N THR A 256 5.94 34.65 30.28
CA THR A 256 7.08 34.09 31.03
C THR A 256 6.77 32.70 31.56
N ALA A 257 5.60 32.51 32.20
CA ALA A 257 5.19 31.21 32.71
C ALA A 257 4.96 30.18 31.59
N LEU A 258 4.38 30.61 30.46
CA LEU A 258 4.20 29.79 29.27
C LEU A 258 5.55 29.27 28.76
N ALA A 259 6.53 30.16 28.60
CA ALA A 259 7.86 29.80 28.08
C ALA A 259 8.67 28.90 29.03
N VAL A 260 8.61 29.17 30.34
CA VAL A 260 9.49 28.50 31.33
C VAL A 260 8.88 27.22 31.90
N THR A 261 7.55 27.13 31.99
CA THR A 261 6.88 26.02 32.69
C THR A 261 5.92 25.26 31.78
N VAL A 262 4.99 25.95 31.13
CA VAL A 262 3.87 25.28 30.44
C VAL A 262 4.31 24.62 29.14
N LYS A 263 4.97 25.34 28.23
CA LYS A 263 5.46 24.80 26.95
C LYS A 263 6.48 23.67 27.17
N PRO A 264 7.45 23.76 28.10
CA PRO A 264 8.34 22.64 28.40
C PRO A 264 7.61 21.40 28.96
N ALA A 265 6.66 21.56 29.87
CA ALA A 265 5.88 20.45 30.42
C ALA A 265 5.01 19.77 29.34
N PHE A 266 4.41 20.57 28.46
CA PHE A 266 3.70 20.05 27.28
C PHE A 266 4.65 19.23 26.39
N ASN A 267 5.81 19.78 26.02
CA ASN A 267 6.77 19.11 25.15
C ASN A 267 7.25 17.76 25.72
N LEU A 268 7.46 17.67 27.03
CA LEU A 268 7.84 16.41 27.68
C LEU A 268 6.78 15.32 27.46
N THR A 269 5.51 15.67 27.64
CA THR A 269 4.39 14.74 27.43
C THR A 269 4.22 14.45 25.94
N PHE A 270 4.27 15.49 25.09
CA PHE A 270 4.07 15.39 23.66
C PHE A 270 5.16 14.59 22.94
N ASN A 271 6.40 14.61 23.44
CA ASN A 271 7.48 13.77 22.92
C ASN A 271 7.17 12.27 23.02
N THR A 272 6.33 11.84 23.96
CA THR A 272 5.89 10.45 24.03
C THR A 272 4.94 10.08 22.88
N ALA A 273 4.08 11.02 22.44
CA ALA A 273 3.27 10.85 21.24
C ALA A 273 4.13 10.82 19.97
N LEU A 274 5.13 11.71 19.87
CA LEU A 274 6.09 11.69 18.76
C LEU A 274 6.89 10.37 18.70
N ALA A 275 7.24 9.79 19.85
CA ALA A 275 7.91 8.50 19.90
C ALA A 275 7.04 7.35 19.37
N LEU A 276 5.71 7.40 19.58
CA LEU A 276 4.79 6.39 19.04
C LEU A 276 4.70 6.44 17.50
N VAL A 277 4.90 7.60 16.88
CA VAL A 277 4.89 7.72 15.41
C VAL A 277 6.30 7.71 14.82
N ASN A 278 7.32 7.31 15.59
CA ASN A 278 8.67 7.24 15.08
C ASN A 278 8.96 5.90 14.38
N VAL A 279 10.01 5.87 13.56
CA VAL A 279 10.44 4.67 12.82
C VAL A 279 10.66 3.49 13.77
N GLY A 280 10.12 2.33 13.40
CA GLY A 280 10.25 1.09 14.17
C GLY A 280 9.34 1.00 15.40
N SER A 281 8.38 1.91 15.56
CA SER A 281 7.36 1.76 16.60
C SER A 281 6.40 0.62 16.24
N SER A 282 6.02 -0.17 17.24
CA SER A 282 4.99 -1.19 17.07
C SER A 282 3.62 -0.58 16.77
N PHE A 283 3.39 0.68 17.17
CA PHE A 283 2.16 1.41 16.87
C PHE A 283 1.98 1.61 15.37
N LEU A 284 3.01 2.07 14.65
CA LEU A 284 2.95 2.25 13.20
C LEU A 284 2.76 0.93 12.47
N GLY A 285 3.50 -0.11 12.87
CA GLY A 285 3.34 -1.45 12.29
C GLY A 285 1.92 -2.00 12.47
N ASN A 286 1.35 -1.89 13.68
CA ASN A 286 -0.03 -2.30 13.93
C ASN A 286 -1.05 -1.47 13.15
N LEU A 287 -0.80 -0.16 13.00
CA LEU A 287 -1.68 0.74 12.26
C LEU A 287 -1.63 0.44 10.76
N ALA A 288 -0.44 0.19 10.22
CA ALA A 288 -0.25 -0.26 8.85
C ALA A 288 -0.93 -1.61 8.63
N ASP A 289 -0.72 -2.60 9.50
CA ASP A 289 -1.28 -3.94 9.34
C ASP A 289 -2.82 -3.95 9.39
N ALA A 290 -3.40 -3.16 10.29
CA ALA A 290 -4.85 -3.03 10.42
C ALA A 290 -5.48 -2.10 9.37
N SER A 291 -4.67 -1.39 8.57
CA SER A 291 -5.21 -0.45 7.59
C SER A 291 -5.76 -1.15 6.35
N ILE A 292 -6.84 -0.58 5.82
CA ILE A 292 -7.46 -1.05 4.58
C ILE A 292 -6.97 -0.17 3.44
N LEU A 293 -6.49 -0.80 2.37
CA LEU A 293 -6.03 -0.09 1.18
C LEU A 293 -7.24 0.36 0.33
N GLY A 294 -7.22 1.60 -0.13
CA GLY A 294 -8.26 2.20 -0.96
C GLY A 294 -7.98 2.02 -2.44
N GLU A 295 -7.94 3.14 -3.18
CA GLU A 295 -7.37 3.16 -4.52
C GLU A 295 -5.85 3.02 -4.41
N THR A 296 -5.27 2.05 -5.10
CA THR A 296 -3.84 1.73 -5.02
C THR A 296 -3.26 1.63 -6.41
N THR A 297 -2.12 2.28 -6.62
CA THR A 297 -1.33 2.18 -7.84
C THR A 297 0.12 1.85 -7.48
N VAL A 298 0.67 0.82 -8.14
CA VAL A 298 2.08 0.44 -8.00
C VAL A 298 2.70 0.48 -9.39
N THR A 299 3.81 1.20 -9.54
CA THR A 299 4.62 1.21 -10.76
C THR A 299 5.89 0.42 -10.53
N ILE A 300 6.15 -0.55 -11.40
CA ILE A 300 7.35 -1.39 -11.38
C ILE A 300 8.11 -1.10 -12.70
N PRO A 301 9.13 -0.23 -12.67
CA PRO A 301 9.99 -0.03 -13.82
C PRO A 301 10.87 -1.26 -14.04
N THR A 302 10.92 -1.71 -15.29
CA THR A 302 11.69 -2.88 -15.71
C THR A 302 12.44 -2.59 -16.99
N THR A 303 13.56 -3.27 -17.19
CA THR A 303 14.23 -3.38 -18.48
C THR A 303 13.94 -4.77 -19.02
N ILE A 304 13.35 -4.82 -20.20
CA ILE A 304 13.03 -6.05 -20.92
C ILE A 304 13.97 -6.18 -22.11
N GLN A 305 14.62 -7.33 -22.23
CA GLN A 305 15.27 -7.76 -23.45
C GLN A 305 14.27 -8.53 -24.32
N ASP A 306 14.12 -8.09 -25.57
CA ASP A 306 13.25 -8.77 -26.52
C ASP A 306 13.72 -10.22 -26.73
N PRO A 307 12.82 -11.22 -26.70
CA PRO A 307 13.22 -12.61 -26.85
C PRO A 307 13.70 -12.89 -28.27
N THR A 308 14.68 -13.77 -28.42
CA THR A 308 15.10 -14.27 -29.73
C THR A 308 14.31 -15.50 -30.15
N TYR A 309 14.41 -15.89 -31.42
CA TYR A 309 13.83 -17.15 -31.91
C TYR A 309 14.31 -18.37 -31.11
N ALA A 310 15.57 -18.36 -30.65
CA ALA A 310 16.12 -19.45 -29.87
C ALA A 310 15.47 -19.52 -28.48
N ASP A 311 15.25 -18.37 -27.85
CA ASP A 311 14.66 -18.28 -26.51
C ASP A 311 13.22 -18.82 -26.51
N LEU A 312 12.40 -18.38 -27.46
CA LEU A 312 11.02 -18.86 -27.59
C LEU A 312 10.93 -20.36 -27.94
N THR A 313 11.86 -20.87 -28.75
CA THR A 313 11.90 -22.30 -29.10
C THR A 313 12.30 -23.15 -27.89
N ASN A 314 13.25 -22.68 -27.09
CA ASN A 314 13.69 -23.35 -25.86
C ASN A 314 12.57 -23.38 -24.81
N ALA A 315 11.75 -22.32 -24.74
CA ALA A 315 10.56 -22.24 -23.90
C ALA A 315 9.35 -23.04 -24.46
N GLY A 316 9.46 -23.61 -25.66
CA GLY A 316 8.42 -24.45 -26.26
C GLY A 316 7.22 -23.68 -26.82
N VAL A 317 7.39 -22.40 -27.13
CA VAL A 317 6.33 -21.51 -27.66
C VAL A 317 6.03 -21.86 -29.12
N ASP A 318 4.74 -21.92 -29.49
CA ASP A 318 4.30 -22.14 -30.85
C ASP A 318 4.49 -20.87 -31.69
N MET A 319 5.47 -20.89 -32.59
CA MET A 319 5.83 -19.74 -33.43
C MET A 319 4.89 -19.51 -34.63
N THR A 320 3.80 -20.28 -34.75
CA THR A 320 2.79 -20.05 -35.79
C THR A 320 1.88 -18.85 -35.49
N VAL A 321 1.93 -18.34 -34.26
CA VAL A 321 1.22 -17.15 -33.79
C VAL A 321 2.26 -16.11 -33.35
N PRO A 322 2.02 -14.80 -33.59
CA PRO A 322 2.90 -13.78 -33.04
C PRO A 322 2.97 -13.84 -31.52
N TYR A 323 4.17 -13.63 -30.99
CA TYR A 323 4.42 -13.77 -29.55
C TYR A 323 3.96 -12.53 -28.77
N GLU A 324 3.19 -12.77 -27.71
CA GLU A 324 2.73 -11.80 -26.73
C GLU A 324 3.15 -12.27 -25.33
N ALA A 325 3.90 -11.44 -24.60
CA ALA A 325 4.34 -11.77 -23.25
C ALA A 325 3.21 -11.54 -22.23
N GLY A 326 2.79 -12.60 -21.55
CA GLY A 326 1.66 -12.59 -20.60
C GLY A 326 2.04 -12.18 -19.19
N PHE A 327 2.58 -10.98 -18.98
CA PHE A 327 2.93 -10.49 -17.63
C PHE A 327 1.69 -10.34 -16.76
N ILE A 328 1.76 -10.79 -15.50
CA ILE A 328 0.67 -10.69 -14.54
C ILE A 328 1.15 -9.91 -13.32
N GLY A 329 0.55 -8.75 -13.08
CA GLY A 329 0.72 -8.00 -11.83
C GLY A 329 -0.37 -8.37 -10.83
N THR A 330 -0.03 -8.42 -9.55
CA THR A 330 -0.97 -8.65 -8.46
C THR A 330 -0.52 -7.96 -7.17
N ILE A 331 -1.43 -7.77 -6.23
CA ILE A 331 -1.11 -7.32 -4.88
C ILE A 331 -1.75 -8.30 -3.89
N LEU A 332 -0.92 -8.85 -3.02
CA LEU A 332 -1.28 -9.93 -2.11
C LEU A 332 -0.65 -9.72 -0.74
N LYS A 333 -1.18 -10.41 0.27
CA LYS A 333 -0.55 -10.55 1.59
C LYS A 333 -0.07 -11.98 1.77
N SER A 334 1.22 -12.17 2.07
CA SER A 334 1.81 -13.51 2.26
C SER A 334 2.98 -13.51 3.24
N ASP A 335 3.09 -14.58 4.01
CA ASP A 335 4.19 -14.84 4.94
C ASP A 335 5.30 -15.57 4.18
N LEU A 336 6.12 -14.82 3.43
CA LEU A 336 7.04 -15.45 2.48
C LEU A 336 8.29 -16.01 3.17
N TYR A 337 8.19 -17.29 3.54
CA TYR A 337 9.31 -18.22 3.69
C TYR A 337 9.10 -19.54 2.93
N CYS A 338 8.42 -19.58 1.78
CA CYS A 338 8.53 -20.74 0.89
C CYS A 338 7.99 -20.46 -0.53
N PHE A 339 8.89 -20.27 -1.49
CA PHE A 339 8.69 -20.81 -2.84
C PHE A 339 9.91 -21.71 -3.07
N GLU A 340 9.90 -22.91 -2.47
CA GLU A 340 10.99 -23.87 -2.63
C GLU A 340 10.84 -24.68 -3.94
N TYR A 341 11.87 -24.52 -4.78
CA TYR A 341 12.54 -25.43 -5.72
C TYR A 341 11.76 -26.48 -6.53
#